data_AF-T4ZY48-F1
#
_entry.id   AF-T4ZY48-F1
#
_cell.length_a   1.000
_cell.length_b   1.000
_cell.length_c   1.000
_cell.angle_alpha   90.00
_cell.angle_beta   90.00
_cell.angle_gamma   90.00
#
_symmetry.space_group_name_H-M   'P 1'
#
loop_
_entity.id
_entity.type
_entity.pdbx_description
1 polymer ?
#
loop_
_entity_poly.entity_id
_entity_poly.type
_entity_poly.pdbx_seq_one_letter_code
_entity_poly.pdbx_strand_id
1 'polypeptide(L)'
;MTITVAGKGTYVLNKQPPNKQIWLSSPISGPKRYDWCIIGESQGEKEGTGSGNWIYTREGESLSHLMFKELQVAIDDPGDFTKAEPGASGWAPGTVVVY
;
A
#
# COMPACT_ATOMS: atom_id res chain seq x y z
N MET A 1 -14.10 -2.02 -3.61
CA MET A 1 -13.27 -2.29 -4.79
C MET A 1 -12.89 -3.75 -4.78
N THR A 2 -12.95 -4.43 -5.93
CA THR A 2 -12.63 -5.85 -6.05
C THR A 2 -11.59 -6.01 -7.14
N ILE A 3 -10.54 -6.79 -6.87
CA ILE A 3 -9.44 -7.04 -7.81
C ILE A 3 -9.32 -8.56 -7.95
N THR A 4 -9.55 -9.08 -9.16
CA THR A 4 -9.37 -10.50 -9.46
C THR A 4 -8.06 -10.71 -10.17
N VAL A 5 -7.21 -11.58 -9.62
CA VAL A 5 -5.89 -11.88 -10.17
C VAL A 5 -5.85 -13.33 -10.60
N ALA A 6 -5.57 -13.57 -11.89
CA ALA A 6 -5.49 -14.91 -12.45
C ALA A 6 -4.47 -15.77 -11.68
N GLY A 7 -4.92 -16.93 -11.21
CA GLY A 7 -4.09 -17.86 -10.44
C GLY A 7 -3.84 -17.49 -8.96
N LYS A 8 -4.28 -16.31 -8.49
CA LYS A 8 -4.13 -15.89 -7.08
C LYS A 8 -5.46 -15.71 -6.35
N GLY A 9 -6.55 -15.49 -7.07
CA GLY A 9 -7.89 -15.37 -6.52
C GLY A 9 -8.42 -13.94 -6.50
N THR A 10 -9.42 -13.68 -5.67
CA THR A 10 -10.13 -12.40 -5.61
C THR A 10 -9.81 -11.65 -4.33
N TYR A 11 -9.34 -10.42 -4.49
CA TYR A 11 -9.04 -9.48 -3.42
C TYR A 11 -10.19 -8.47 -3.30
N VAL A 12 -10.56 -8.12 -2.07
CA VAL A 12 -11.56 -7.07 -1.82
C VAL A 12 -10.93 -5.98 -0.97
N LEU A 13 -10.90 -4.76 -1.50
CA LEU A 13 -10.50 -3.55 -0.77
C LEU A 13 -11.73 -2.70 -0.51
N ASN A 14 -12.03 -2.44 0.76
CA ASN A 14 -13.16 -1.63 1.17
C ASN A 14 -12.67 -0.45 2.01
N LYS A 15 -13.00 0.77 1.56
CA LYS A 15 -12.76 1.98 2.38
C LYS A 15 -13.84 2.04 3.44
N GLN A 16 -13.45 2.36 4.67
CA GLN A 16 -14.34 2.55 5.81
C GLN A 16 -14.18 3.99 6.32
N PRO A 17 -14.87 4.97 5.69
CA PRO A 17 -14.73 6.38 6.04
C PRO A 17 -15.00 6.71 7.51
N PRO A 18 -16.02 6.13 8.19
CA PRO A 18 -16.29 6.44 9.59
C PRO A 18 -15.12 6.12 10.52
N ASN A 19 -14.40 5.03 10.23
CA ASN A 19 -13.29 4.55 11.06
C ASN A 19 -11.93 5.00 10.53
N LYS A 20 -11.90 5.71 9.39
CA LYS A 20 -10.66 6.05 8.64
C LYS A 20 -9.78 4.82 8.38
N GLN A 21 -10.42 3.72 7.99
CA GLN A 21 -9.77 2.43 7.77
C GLN A 21 -9.88 1.97 6.33
N ILE A 22 -8.97 1.07 5.96
CA ILE A 22 -9.13 0.23 4.77
C ILE A 22 -9.21 -1.22 5.24
N TRP A 23 -10.23 -1.93 4.79
CA TRP A 23 -10.36 -3.36 5.01
C TRP A 23 -9.93 -4.09 3.74
N LEU A 24 -9.03 -5.05 3.90
CA LEU A 24 -8.57 -5.95 2.86
C LEU A 24 -9.14 -7.34 3.15
N SER A 25 -9.66 -8.02 2.13
CA SER A 25 -9.82 -9.46 2.12
C SER A 25 -8.89 -10.00 1.06
N SER A 26 -7.84 -10.70 1.49
CA SER A 26 -6.93 -11.44 0.62
C SER A 26 -7.33 -12.92 0.57
N PRO A 27 -7.29 -13.57 -0.60
CA PRO A 27 -7.45 -15.02 -0.72
C PRO A 27 -6.25 -15.80 -0.15
N ILE A 28 -5.12 -15.13 0.12
CA ILE A 28 -3.88 -15.74 0.62
C ILE A 28 -3.73 -15.51 2.13
N SER A 29 -3.83 -14.26 2.59
CA SER A 29 -3.60 -13.88 3.99
C SER A 29 -4.88 -13.60 4.79
N GLY A 30 -6.05 -13.70 4.16
CA GLY A 30 -7.34 -13.50 4.81
C GLY A 30 -7.67 -12.02 5.07
N PRO A 31 -8.57 -11.73 6.01
CA PRO A 31 -9.02 -10.36 6.28
C PRO A 31 -8.02 -9.57 7.12
N LYS A 32 -7.68 -8.35 6.69
CA LYS A 32 -6.82 -7.40 7.41
C LYS A 32 -7.47 -6.00 7.46
N ARG A 33 -7.16 -5.24 8.50
CA ARG A 33 -7.67 -3.87 8.71
C ARG A 33 -6.50 -2.92 8.85
N TYR A 34 -6.45 -1.91 8.00
CA TYR A 34 -5.36 -0.95 7.96
C TYR A 34 -5.83 0.40 8.48
N ASP A 35 -4.98 1.00 9.30
CA ASP A 35 -5.13 2.35 9.81
C ASP A 35 -4.11 3.27 9.10
N TRP A 36 -4.47 4.53 8.85
CA TRP A 36 -3.54 5.51 8.30
C TRP A 36 -2.60 6.00 9.41
N CYS A 37 -1.30 5.77 9.25
CA CYS A 37 -0.25 6.23 10.15
C CYS A 37 0.61 7.27 9.44
N ILE A 38 0.77 8.45 10.05
CA ILE A 38 1.63 9.53 9.54
C ILE A 38 3.09 9.14 9.81
N ILE A 39 3.96 9.25 8.79
CA ILE A 39 5.38 8.85 8.85
C ILE A 39 6.33 10.05 8.87
N GLY A 40 5.86 11.26 8.56
CA GLY A 40 6.64 12.47 8.73
C GLY A 40 5.73 13.64 9.10
N GLU A 41 6.04 14.28 10.22
CA GLU A 41 5.81 15.71 10.39
C GLU A 41 7.19 16.35 10.38
N SER A 42 7.82 16.45 9.21
CA SER A 42 8.99 17.29 9.11
C SER A 42 8.54 18.70 9.48
N GLN A 43 9.26 19.38 10.36
CA GLN A 43 8.90 20.71 10.91
C GLN A 43 8.72 21.83 9.86
N GLY A 44 8.87 21.53 8.55
CA GLY A 44 8.63 22.41 7.41
C GLY A 44 7.51 21.96 6.46
N GLU A 45 6.76 20.91 6.78
CA GLU A 45 5.62 20.47 5.97
C GLU A 45 4.39 21.35 6.22
N LYS A 46 3.77 21.82 5.13
CA LYS A 46 2.54 22.62 5.21
C LYS A 46 1.40 21.73 5.68
N GLU A 47 0.46 22.30 6.42
CA GLU A 47 -0.75 21.60 6.83
C GLU A 47 -1.42 20.94 5.60
N GLY A 48 -1.56 19.61 5.62
CA GLY A 48 -2.06 18.82 4.49
C GLY A 48 -1.01 18.12 3.61
N THR A 49 0.29 18.26 3.88
CA THR A 49 1.36 17.53 3.15
C THR A 49 1.98 16.35 3.90
N GLY A 50 1.48 16.04 5.10
CA GLY A 50 1.98 14.91 5.89
C GLY A 50 1.89 13.59 5.13
N SER A 51 3.03 12.94 4.91
CA SER A 51 3.08 11.61 4.31
C SER A 51 2.72 10.56 5.36
N GLY A 52 2.04 9.49 4.92
CA GLY A 52 1.63 8.41 5.80
C GLY A 52 1.45 7.11 5.04
N ASN A 53 1.36 6.01 5.77
CA ASN A 53 1.12 4.70 5.21
C ASN A 53 -0.06 4.01 5.89
N TRP A 54 -0.70 3.12 5.15
CA TRP A 54 -1.70 2.20 5.66
C TRP A 54 -1.02 1.02 6.36
N ILE A 55 -1.11 0.96 7.70
CA ILE A 55 -0.44 -0.04 8.53
C ILE A 55 -1.46 -0.98 9.16
N TYR A 56 -1.19 -2.29 9.08
CA TYR A 56 -1.91 -3.29 9.85
C TYR A 56 -1.29 -3.38 11.25
N THR A 57 -1.91 -2.71 12.21
CA THR A 57 -1.38 -2.50 13.57
C THR A 57 -1.11 -3.79 14.36
N ARG A 58 -1.72 -4.93 13.99
CA ARG A 58 -1.49 -6.21 14.67
C ARG A 58 -0.12 -6.83 14.37
N GLU A 59 0.38 -6.65 13.15
CA GLU A 59 1.64 -7.27 12.70
C GLU A 59 2.69 -6.23 12.28
N GLY A 60 2.32 -4.95 12.20
CA GLY A 60 3.19 -3.86 11.76
C GLY A 60 3.45 -3.82 10.26
N GLU A 61 2.74 -4.63 9.48
CA GLU A 61 2.91 -4.74 8.03
C GLU A 61 2.14 -3.64 7.29
N SER A 62 2.76 -2.98 6.30
CA SER A 62 2.08 -1.99 5.48
C SER A 62 1.28 -2.63 4.35
N LEU A 63 0.20 -1.98 3.91
CA LEU A 63 -0.63 -2.45 2.80
C LEU A 63 0.22 -2.58 1.52
N SER A 64 1.08 -1.61 1.24
CA SER A 64 1.97 -1.64 0.06
C SER A 64 2.95 -2.82 0.11
N HIS A 65 3.51 -3.12 1.29
CA HIS A 65 4.39 -4.28 1.45
C HIS A 65 3.66 -5.61 1.19
N LEU A 66 2.44 -5.76 1.73
CA LEU A 66 1.64 -6.97 1.50
C LEU A 66 1.30 -7.13 0.01
N MET A 67 0.88 -6.06 -0.66
CA MET A 67 0.51 -6.09 -2.08
C MET A 67 1.71 -6.44 -2.95
N PHE A 68 2.90 -5.91 -2.61
CA PHE A 68 4.14 -6.32 -3.27
C PHE A 68 4.46 -7.80 -3.02
N LYS A 69 4.36 -8.27 -1.77
CA LYS A 69 4.62 -9.66 -1.41
C LYS A 69 3.70 -10.64 -2.13
N GLU A 70 2.40 -10.37 -2.13
CA GLU A 70 1.40 -11.29 -2.67
C GLU A 70 1.23 -11.16 -4.17
N LEU A 71 1.20 -9.94 -4.71
CA LEU A 71 0.87 -9.68 -6.10
C LEU A 71 2.10 -9.36 -6.96
N GLN A 72 3.25 -9.05 -6.35
CA GLN A 72 4.41 -8.45 -7.03
C GLN A 72 4.04 -7.11 -7.69
N VAL A 73 3.08 -6.40 -7.08
CA VAL A 73 2.59 -5.09 -7.51
C VAL A 73 3.17 -4.04 -6.58
N ALA A 74 3.87 -3.06 -7.15
CA ALA A 74 4.23 -1.85 -6.44
C ALA A 74 3.02 -0.91 -6.47
N ILE A 75 2.58 -0.47 -5.29
CA ILE A 75 1.66 0.66 -5.18
C ILE A 75 2.56 1.89 -5.11
N ASP A 76 2.45 2.75 -6.12
CA ASP A 76 3.13 4.04 -6.10
C ASP A 76 2.49 4.84 -4.96
N ASP A 77 3.24 5.06 -3.88
CA ASP A 77 2.83 5.94 -2.81
C ASP A 77 3.29 7.35 -3.18
N PRO A 78 2.40 8.34 -3.32
CA PRO A 78 2.80 9.71 -3.66
C PRO A 78 3.71 10.37 -2.60
N GLY A 79 4.03 9.69 -1.48
CA GLY A 79 4.94 10.13 -0.44
C GLY A 79 6.31 9.44 -0.39
N ASP A 80 6.58 8.38 -1.17
CA ASP A 80 7.86 7.66 -1.11
C ASP A 80 8.84 8.10 -2.22
N PHE A 81 9.47 9.25 -2.01
CA PHE A 81 10.61 9.69 -2.84
C PHE A 81 11.95 9.04 -2.42
N THR A 82 11.96 8.11 -1.45
CA THR A 82 13.20 7.53 -0.92
C THR A 82 13.62 6.21 -1.55
N LYS A 83 12.82 5.69 -2.49
CA LYS A 83 13.17 4.46 -3.24
C LYS A 83 13.25 4.62 -4.75
N ALA A 84 13.60 5.81 -5.22
CA ALA A 84 14.27 5.95 -6.50
C ALA A 84 15.79 5.90 -6.24
N GLU A 85 16.41 4.73 -6.38
CA GLU A 85 17.86 4.68 -6.49
C GLU A 85 18.27 5.55 -7.68
N PRO A 86 19.20 6.52 -7.52
CA PRO A 86 19.65 7.35 -8.63
C PRO A 86 20.53 6.49 -9.55
N GLY A 87 19.91 5.73 -10.45
CA GLY A 87 20.61 4.97 -11.49
C GLY A 87 20.07 3.59 -11.83
N ALA A 88 19.05 3.05 -11.15
CA ALA A 88 18.51 1.74 -11.49
C ALA A 88 17.50 1.81 -12.64
N SER A 89 18.00 1.93 -13.89
CA SER A 89 17.24 1.52 -15.08
C SER A 89 17.12 -0.01 -15.08
N GLY A 90 16.21 -0.53 -14.25
CA GLY A 90 16.04 -1.96 -14.03
C GLY A 90 14.57 -2.28 -13.77
N TRP A 91 13.74 -2.08 -14.79
CA TRP A 91 12.37 -2.58 -14.80
C TRP A 91 12.44 -4.11 -14.65
N ALA A 92 12.05 -4.63 -13.50
CA ALA A 92 11.82 -6.06 -13.36
C ALA A 92 10.67 -6.43 -14.32
N PRO A 93 10.85 -7.41 -15.23
CA PRO A 93 9.79 -7.82 -16.13
C PRO A 93 8.63 -8.42 -15.31
N GLY A 94 7.49 -7.72 -15.28
CA GLY A 94 6.25 -8.20 -14.64
C GLY A 94 5.56 -7.23 -13.68
N THR A 95 6.17 -6.09 -13.34
CA THR A 95 5.53 -5.11 -12.44
C THR A 95 4.45 -4.31 -13.17
N VAL A 96 3.18 -4.57 -12.83
CA VAL A 96 2.05 -3.74 -13.29
C VAL A 96 1.90 -2.57 -12.31
N VAL A 97 2.13 -1.35 -12.79
CA VAL A 97 1.82 -0.12 -12.06
C VAL A 97 0.36 0.24 -12.35
N VAL A 98 -0.46 0.33 -11.31
CA VAL A 98 -1.85 0.78 -11.43
C VAL A 98 -1.88 2.26 -11.08
N TYR A 99 -2.23 3.10 -12.06
CA TYR A 99 -2.40 4.55 -11.94
C TYR A 99 -3.67 4.93 -11.18
#